data_AF-A0A5R9LYH9-F1
#
_entry.id   AF-A0A5R9LYH9-F1
#
_cell.length_a   1.000
_cell.length_b   1.000
_cell.length_c   1.000
_cell.angle_alpha   90.00
_cell.angle_beta   90.00
_cell.angle_gamma   90.00
#
_symmetry.space_group_name_H-M   'P 1'
#
loop_
_entity.id
_entity.type
_entity.pdbx_description
1 polymer ?
#
loop_
_entity_poly.entity_id
_entity_poly.type
_entity_poly.pdbx_seq_one_letter_code
_entity_poly.pdbx_strand_id
1 'polypeptide(L)'
;MAAAQWNRLMDHVMAVPERTYEGWNSRDGWDNHTEFGVEFGEDGYSWCVMWEWDMYHDMGLDAIVPKVDNVSAFTAWAQQRGQWSEYPSIGAWVNLGNGAHTEIVTGFDAVNIRTKGGNSIKEGAADNGQGNGVWSHTTARRSSRVVGYFAPRFPDGVCPPTADPSDHRGGKAVASYHWTPPSTPGAPAFPGRQYFVLGASSDYALQLQTWLQRGDWGPPYKVGPSRTMSQLDLIKVKALQQHYLSVLGPADGLTGPRTWQYAYEVAYGLRAK
;
A
#
# COMPACT_ATOMS: atom_id res chain seq x y z
N MET A 1 -10.99 8.91 15.29
CA MET A 1 -10.67 7.53 15.71
C MET A 1 -9.50 7.06 14.87
N ALA A 2 -8.54 6.33 15.46
CA ALA A 2 -7.46 5.73 14.67
C ALA A 2 -8.05 4.71 13.68
N ALA A 3 -7.44 4.57 12.51
CA ALA A 3 -7.81 3.52 11.56
C ALA A 3 -7.61 2.14 12.22
N ALA A 4 -8.51 1.20 11.92
CA ALA A 4 -8.40 -0.18 12.40
C ALA A 4 -7.07 -0.81 11.97
N GLN A 5 -6.48 -1.65 12.82
CA GLN A 5 -5.18 -2.28 12.56
C GLN A 5 -5.19 -3.10 11.27
N TRP A 6 -6.27 -3.82 10.98
CA TRP A 6 -6.41 -4.55 9.72
C TRP A 6 -6.39 -3.63 8.50
N ASN A 7 -6.91 -2.40 8.61
CA ASN A 7 -6.91 -1.46 7.48
C ASN A 7 -5.50 -0.94 7.22
N ARG A 8 -4.74 -0.63 8.28
CA ARG A 8 -3.33 -0.23 8.16
C ARG A 8 -2.46 -1.36 7.59
N LEU A 9 -2.71 -2.61 7.99
CA LEU A 9 -2.08 -3.77 7.39
C LEU A 9 -2.38 -3.84 5.88
N MET A 10 -3.64 -3.61 5.47
CA MET A 10 -3.97 -3.61 4.04
C MET A 10 -3.30 -2.47 3.28
N ASP A 11 -3.21 -1.28 3.88
CA ASP A 11 -2.49 -0.16 3.27
C ASP A 11 -1.01 -0.50 3.06
N HIS A 12 -0.38 -1.18 4.03
CA HIS A 12 1.00 -1.66 3.95
C HIS A 12 1.19 -2.74 2.88
N VAL A 13 0.40 -3.81 2.94
CA VAL A 13 0.37 -4.90 1.96
C VAL A 13 0.21 -4.37 0.53
N MET A 14 -0.70 -3.41 0.34
CA MET A 14 -0.98 -2.87 -0.99
C MET A 14 0.07 -1.86 -1.47
N ALA A 15 0.87 -1.27 -0.57
CA ALA A 15 1.94 -0.35 -0.92
C ALA A 15 3.16 -1.04 -1.57
N VAL A 16 3.40 -2.33 -1.29
CA VAL A 16 4.50 -3.08 -1.92
C VAL A 16 4.27 -3.19 -3.44
N PRO A 17 5.15 -2.67 -4.31
CA PRO A 17 4.95 -2.79 -5.75
C PRO A 17 4.87 -4.25 -6.22
N GLU A 18 4.10 -4.51 -7.29
CA GLU A 18 4.22 -5.81 -7.97
C GLU A 18 5.62 -5.94 -8.59
N ARG A 19 6.09 -7.19 -8.73
CA ARG A 19 7.43 -7.51 -9.26
C ARG A 19 8.59 -7.11 -8.33
N THR A 20 8.35 -6.68 -7.11
CA THR A 20 9.43 -6.56 -6.12
C THR A 20 10.02 -7.95 -5.86
N TYR A 21 11.26 -8.17 -6.30
CA TYR A 21 12.09 -9.36 -6.07
C TYR A 21 13.54 -9.06 -6.51
N GLU A 22 14.53 -9.37 -5.67
CA GLU A 22 15.78 -8.60 -5.72
C GLU A 22 17.00 -9.28 -6.36
N GLY A 23 16.90 -10.53 -6.81
CA GLY A 23 18.03 -11.16 -7.50
C GLY A 23 17.65 -12.20 -8.55
N TRP A 24 18.15 -12.01 -9.78
CA TRP A 24 18.08 -12.99 -10.87
C TRP A 24 19.49 -13.28 -11.38
N ASN A 25 19.79 -14.56 -11.55
CA ASN A 25 21.00 -15.03 -12.20
C ASN A 25 20.67 -16.07 -13.29
N SER A 26 21.56 -16.20 -14.27
CA SER A 26 21.34 -17.04 -15.45
C SER A 26 21.48 -18.54 -15.21
N ARG A 27 21.98 -18.95 -14.04
CA ARG A 27 22.22 -20.36 -13.70
C ARG A 27 21.03 -20.97 -12.96
N ASP A 28 20.55 -20.28 -11.93
CA ASP A 28 19.58 -20.76 -10.97
C ASP A 28 18.23 -20.00 -11.07
N GLY A 29 18.16 -18.95 -11.91
CA GLY A 29 16.98 -18.10 -12.02
C GLY A 29 16.96 -17.04 -10.91
N TRP A 30 15.79 -16.77 -10.35
CA TRP A 30 15.71 -15.94 -9.15
C TRP A 30 16.48 -16.59 -8.00
N ASP A 31 17.34 -15.84 -7.33
CA ASP A 31 18.26 -16.37 -6.30
C ASP A 31 17.67 -16.35 -4.89
N ASN A 32 16.49 -15.74 -4.73
CA ASN A 32 15.77 -15.57 -3.47
C ASN A 32 16.52 -14.72 -2.43
N HIS A 33 17.54 -13.95 -2.84
CA HIS A 33 18.07 -12.89 -2.00
C HIS A 33 17.10 -11.70 -2.05
N THR A 34 16.42 -11.43 -0.93
CA THR A 34 15.35 -10.44 -0.87
C THR A 34 15.34 -9.72 0.47
N GLU A 35 14.89 -8.45 0.47
CA GLU A 35 14.61 -7.72 1.71
C GLU A 35 13.74 -8.53 2.70
N PHE A 36 12.76 -9.27 2.18
CA PHE A 36 11.87 -10.15 2.94
C PHE A 36 12.63 -11.32 3.61
N GLY A 37 13.47 -12.02 2.85
CA GLY A 37 14.31 -13.09 3.41
C GLY A 37 15.27 -12.58 4.48
N VAL A 38 15.83 -11.38 4.30
CA VAL A 38 16.69 -10.72 5.31
C VAL A 38 15.91 -10.40 6.59
N GLU A 39 14.72 -9.82 6.47
CA GLU A 39 13.86 -9.46 7.60
C GLU A 39 13.37 -10.69 8.36
N PHE A 40 12.92 -11.72 7.63
CA PHE A 40 12.52 -12.99 8.20
C PHE A 40 13.70 -13.70 8.87
N GLY A 41 14.92 -13.54 8.36
CA GLY A 41 16.15 -14.19 8.85
C GLY A 41 16.50 -15.48 8.10
N GLU A 42 15.94 -15.68 6.91
CA GLU A 42 16.16 -16.83 6.03
C GLU A 42 16.46 -16.34 4.59
N ASP A 43 17.37 -15.38 4.46
CA ASP A 43 17.76 -14.86 3.15
C ASP A 43 18.32 -15.95 2.23
N GLY A 44 17.92 -15.92 0.95
CA GLY A 44 18.27 -16.94 -0.06
C GLY A 44 17.31 -18.14 -0.12
N TYR A 45 16.26 -18.19 0.70
CA TYR A 45 15.23 -19.23 0.64
C TYR A 45 13.95 -18.74 -0.04
N SER A 46 13.28 -19.65 -0.76
CA SER A 46 12.08 -19.37 -1.54
C SER A 46 10.79 -19.71 -0.76
N TRP A 47 10.65 -19.30 0.49
CA TRP A 47 9.43 -19.56 1.24
C TRP A 47 8.42 -18.43 1.01
N CYS A 48 7.23 -18.76 0.52
CA CYS A 48 6.16 -17.77 0.36
C CYS A 48 5.85 -17.08 1.69
N VAL A 49 5.67 -17.87 2.76
CA VAL A 49 5.25 -17.45 4.12
C VAL A 49 6.09 -16.31 4.71
N MET A 50 7.36 -16.15 4.29
CA MET A 50 8.21 -15.05 4.75
C MET A 50 7.52 -13.70 4.54
N TRP A 51 7.03 -13.49 3.32
CA TRP A 51 6.41 -12.23 2.95
C TRP A 51 5.13 -11.99 3.74
N GLU A 52 4.30 -13.02 3.95
CA GLU A 52 3.11 -12.90 4.79
C GLU A 52 3.45 -12.49 6.23
N TRP A 53 4.54 -13.04 6.79
CA TRP A 53 5.00 -12.71 8.13
C TRP A 53 5.58 -11.29 8.20
N ASP A 54 6.44 -10.89 7.26
CA ASP A 54 7.05 -9.55 7.21
C ASP A 54 5.98 -8.45 7.15
N MET A 55 4.93 -8.64 6.34
CA MET A 55 3.81 -7.68 6.27
C MET A 55 3.12 -7.46 7.62
N TYR A 56 3.08 -8.49 8.47
CA TYR A 56 2.57 -8.39 9.83
C TYR A 56 3.64 -7.84 10.80
N HIS A 57 4.90 -8.23 10.64
CA HIS A 57 6.04 -7.78 11.46
C HIS A 57 6.21 -6.26 11.38
N ASP A 58 6.22 -5.70 10.17
CA ASP A 58 6.30 -4.26 9.91
C ASP A 58 5.24 -3.46 10.67
N MET A 59 4.07 -4.06 10.88
CA MET A 59 2.93 -3.45 11.56
C MET A 59 2.89 -3.73 13.07
N GLY A 60 3.91 -4.42 13.62
CA GLY A 60 3.97 -4.84 15.02
C GLY A 60 2.90 -5.87 15.39
N LEU A 61 2.53 -6.74 14.45
CA LEU A 61 1.47 -7.75 14.59
C LEU A 61 2.02 -9.18 14.76
N ASP A 62 3.28 -9.33 15.15
CA ASP A 62 3.94 -10.64 15.39
C ASP A 62 3.13 -11.56 16.30
N ALA A 63 2.51 -11.01 17.34
CA ALA A 63 1.80 -11.80 18.35
C ALA A 63 0.56 -12.53 17.82
N ILE A 64 0.06 -12.15 16.64
CA ILE A 64 -1.17 -12.71 16.06
C ILE A 64 -0.92 -13.63 14.86
N VAL A 65 0.33 -13.82 14.45
CA VAL A 65 0.72 -14.71 13.35
C VAL A 65 1.91 -15.60 13.75
N PRO A 66 2.02 -16.83 13.24
CA PRO A 66 3.18 -17.67 13.49
C PRO A 66 4.36 -17.23 12.59
N LYS A 67 5.58 -17.20 13.16
CA LYS A 67 6.82 -17.14 12.37
C LYS A 67 7.22 -18.56 11.96
N VAL A 68 6.84 -18.97 10.76
CA VAL A 68 7.09 -20.31 10.19
C VAL A 68 7.40 -20.20 8.70
N ASP A 69 8.11 -21.18 8.17
CA ASP A 69 8.61 -21.24 6.79
C ASP A 69 7.75 -22.14 5.87
N ASN A 70 6.65 -22.69 6.39
CA ASN A 70 5.82 -23.67 5.67
C ASN A 70 4.32 -23.43 5.85
N VAL A 71 3.56 -23.53 4.75
CA VAL A 71 2.11 -23.35 4.69
C VAL A 71 1.35 -24.33 5.61
N SER A 72 1.77 -25.59 5.64
CA SER A 72 1.19 -26.60 6.52
C SER A 72 1.38 -26.27 8.00
N ALA A 73 2.51 -25.63 8.35
CA ALA A 73 2.79 -25.23 9.73
C ALA A 73 1.84 -24.11 10.21
N PHE A 74 1.65 -23.04 9.43
CA PHE A 74 0.69 -22.00 9.84
C PHE A 74 -0.75 -22.52 9.78
N THR A 75 -1.07 -23.44 8.85
CA THR A 75 -2.39 -24.06 8.75
C THR A 75 -2.71 -24.83 10.03
N ALA A 76 -1.80 -25.69 10.49
CA ALA A 76 -1.95 -26.42 11.74
C ALA A 76 -2.04 -25.48 12.95
N TRP A 77 -1.20 -24.44 13.00
CA TRP A 77 -1.25 -23.41 14.04
C TRP A 77 -2.63 -22.73 14.12
N ALA A 78 -3.19 -22.36 12.97
CA ALA A 78 -4.50 -21.70 12.88
C ALA A 78 -5.63 -22.64 13.32
N GLN A 79 -5.61 -23.90 12.87
CA GLN A 79 -6.60 -24.91 13.23
C GLN A 79 -6.58 -25.20 14.74
N GLN A 80 -5.40 -25.39 15.34
CA GLN A 80 -5.25 -25.65 16.78
C GLN A 80 -5.78 -24.51 17.65
N ARG A 81 -5.83 -23.29 17.10
CA ARG A 81 -6.28 -22.08 17.81
C ARG A 81 -7.72 -21.71 17.47
N GLY A 82 -8.42 -22.50 16.66
CA GLY A 82 -9.77 -22.19 16.19
C GLY A 82 -9.83 -20.93 15.32
N GLN A 83 -8.74 -20.59 14.64
CA GLN A 83 -8.61 -19.42 13.76
C GLN A 83 -8.61 -19.77 12.27
N TRP A 84 -8.97 -21.02 11.96
CA TRP A 84 -9.17 -21.50 10.60
C TRP A 84 -10.60 -21.25 10.14
N SER A 85 -10.76 -20.78 8.91
CA SER A 85 -12.04 -20.52 8.28
C SER A 85 -12.10 -21.15 6.88
N GLU A 86 -13.29 -21.61 6.48
CA GLU A 86 -13.59 -21.99 5.09
C GLU A 86 -13.93 -20.78 4.21
N TYR A 87 -14.06 -19.59 4.82
CA TYR A 87 -14.47 -18.36 4.18
C TYR A 87 -13.35 -17.31 4.23
N PRO A 88 -13.16 -16.52 3.15
CA PRO A 88 -12.18 -15.46 3.12
C PRO A 88 -12.51 -14.33 4.09
N SER A 89 -11.46 -13.71 4.60
CA SER A 89 -11.52 -12.48 5.36
C SER A 89 -10.29 -11.62 5.03
N ILE A 90 -10.44 -10.31 5.10
CA ILE A 90 -9.36 -9.37 4.79
C ILE A 90 -8.20 -9.55 5.78
N GLY A 91 -6.99 -9.61 5.22
CA GLY A 91 -5.76 -9.92 5.96
C GLY A 91 -5.51 -11.40 6.21
N ALA A 92 -6.47 -12.29 5.95
CA ALA A 92 -6.27 -13.72 6.16
C ALA A 92 -5.18 -14.29 5.24
N TRP A 93 -4.40 -15.25 5.73
CA TRP A 93 -3.47 -16.02 4.90
C TRP A 93 -4.23 -17.19 4.27
N VAL A 94 -4.26 -17.28 2.94
CA VAL A 94 -4.93 -18.37 2.23
C VAL A 94 -3.98 -19.55 2.03
N ASN A 95 -4.41 -20.77 2.32
CA ASN A 95 -3.67 -21.97 1.90
C ASN A 95 -4.11 -22.37 0.49
N LEU A 96 -3.16 -22.34 -0.44
CA LEU A 96 -3.34 -22.69 -1.83
C LEU A 96 -2.61 -23.99 -2.16
N GLY A 97 -3.28 -24.86 -2.92
CA GLY A 97 -2.70 -26.09 -3.46
C GLY A 97 -2.32 -27.10 -2.38
N ASN A 98 -3.04 -27.13 -1.25
CA ASN A 98 -2.79 -28.08 -0.15
C ASN A 98 -1.38 -27.97 0.44
N GLY A 99 -0.99 -26.76 0.82
CA GLY A 99 0.32 -26.48 1.40
C GLY A 99 1.36 -25.98 0.39
N ALA A 100 0.99 -25.82 -0.87
CA ALA A 100 1.93 -25.43 -1.92
C ALA A 100 2.27 -23.93 -1.90
N HIS A 101 1.30 -23.06 -1.59
CA HIS A 101 1.50 -21.61 -1.60
C HIS A 101 0.58 -20.90 -0.61
N THR A 102 0.95 -19.69 -0.22
CA THR A 102 0.10 -18.78 0.55
C THR A 102 0.18 -17.37 0.01
N GLU A 103 -0.89 -16.61 0.25
CA GLU A 103 -0.97 -15.18 -0.05
C GLU A 103 -1.90 -14.51 0.99
N ILE A 104 -1.83 -13.18 1.12
CA ILE A 104 -2.76 -12.40 1.95
C ILE A 104 -4.02 -12.05 1.16
N VAL A 105 -5.19 -12.27 1.74
CA VAL A 105 -6.48 -11.87 1.15
C VAL A 105 -6.65 -10.35 1.22
N THR A 106 -6.75 -9.71 0.06
CA THR A 106 -6.93 -8.26 -0.12
C THR A 106 -8.35 -7.88 -0.53
N GLY A 107 -9.15 -8.84 -0.96
CA GLY A 107 -10.55 -8.65 -1.31
C GLY A 107 -11.27 -9.97 -1.60
N PHE A 108 -12.60 -9.91 -1.66
CA PHE A 108 -13.43 -11.04 -2.05
C PHE A 108 -14.80 -10.59 -2.53
N ASP A 109 -15.47 -11.44 -3.29
CA ASP A 109 -16.89 -11.32 -3.63
C ASP A 109 -17.57 -12.70 -3.56
N ALA A 110 -18.76 -12.81 -4.16
CA ALA A 110 -19.52 -14.05 -4.17
C ALA A 110 -18.79 -15.20 -4.91
N VAL A 111 -17.87 -14.88 -5.83
CA VAL A 111 -17.24 -15.83 -6.74
C VAL A 111 -15.73 -15.94 -6.51
N ASN A 112 -15.07 -14.83 -6.19
CA ASN A 112 -13.61 -14.74 -6.19
C ASN A 112 -13.03 -14.29 -4.85
N ILE A 113 -11.80 -14.73 -4.59
CA ILE A 113 -10.85 -14.06 -3.69
C ILE A 113 -9.85 -13.27 -4.54
N ARG A 114 -9.42 -12.13 -4.00
CA ARG A 114 -8.29 -11.34 -4.46
C ARG A 114 -7.22 -11.44 -3.40
N THR A 115 -6.01 -11.73 -3.81
CA THR A 115 -4.88 -11.99 -2.92
C THR A 115 -3.63 -11.27 -3.41
N LYS A 116 -2.66 -11.12 -2.53
CA LYS A 116 -1.32 -10.62 -2.84
C LYS A 116 -0.31 -11.36 -1.97
N GLY A 117 0.78 -11.82 -2.57
CA GLY A 117 1.80 -12.60 -1.85
C GLY A 117 3.18 -12.48 -2.49
N GLY A 118 4.21 -12.69 -1.67
CA GLY A 118 5.61 -12.78 -2.09
C GLY A 118 5.96 -14.19 -2.56
N ASN A 119 7.14 -14.31 -3.20
CA ASN A 119 7.57 -15.53 -3.88
C ASN A 119 6.43 -16.15 -4.72
N SER A 120 5.63 -15.29 -5.34
CA SER A 120 4.53 -15.67 -6.21
C SER A 120 4.96 -15.53 -7.67
N ILE A 121 4.10 -15.95 -8.59
CA ILE A 121 4.34 -15.82 -10.03
C ILE A 121 3.25 -14.95 -10.64
N LYS A 122 3.60 -14.13 -11.63
CA LYS A 122 2.58 -13.39 -12.39
C LYS A 122 1.52 -14.33 -12.95
N GLU A 123 0.25 -13.94 -12.87
CA GLU A 123 -0.85 -14.71 -13.45
C GLU A 123 -0.59 -15.07 -14.93
N GLY A 124 -0.75 -16.36 -15.25
CA GLY A 124 -0.49 -16.92 -16.57
C GLY A 124 0.98 -17.20 -16.90
N ALA A 125 1.92 -16.89 -15.99
CA ALA A 125 3.32 -17.27 -16.15
C ALA A 125 3.53 -18.77 -15.87
N ALA A 126 4.59 -19.33 -16.46
CA ALA A 126 5.05 -20.67 -16.14
C ALA A 126 5.66 -20.68 -14.73
N ASP A 127 5.26 -21.66 -13.92
CA ASP A 127 5.88 -21.97 -12.65
C ASP A 127 7.13 -22.83 -12.89
N ASN A 128 8.30 -22.30 -12.55
CA ASN A 128 9.58 -23.02 -12.67
C ASN A 128 10.06 -23.58 -11.33
N GLY A 129 9.17 -23.74 -10.35
CA GLY A 129 9.48 -24.24 -9.01
C GLY A 129 9.87 -23.15 -8.00
N GLN A 130 9.83 -21.87 -8.39
CA GLN A 130 10.01 -20.73 -7.50
C GLN A 130 9.31 -19.49 -8.06
N GLY A 131 8.94 -18.57 -7.17
CA GLY A 131 8.33 -17.29 -7.51
C GLY A 131 9.31 -16.33 -8.17
N ASN A 132 8.76 -15.25 -8.71
CA ASN A 132 9.52 -14.17 -9.35
C ASN A 132 9.11 -12.78 -8.85
N GLY A 133 8.42 -12.73 -7.71
CA GLY A 133 8.13 -11.48 -7.02
C GLY A 133 6.84 -11.48 -6.21
N VAL A 134 6.52 -10.28 -5.75
CA VAL A 134 5.22 -9.98 -5.19
C VAL A 134 4.20 -9.80 -6.32
N TRP A 135 3.10 -10.55 -6.27
CA TRP A 135 2.03 -10.49 -7.28
C TRP A 135 0.66 -10.55 -6.66
N SER A 136 -0.30 -9.90 -7.32
CA SER A 136 -1.72 -10.02 -6.98
C SER A 136 -2.39 -11.08 -7.84
N HIS A 137 -3.36 -11.79 -7.26
CA HIS A 137 -4.13 -12.82 -7.95
C HIS A 137 -5.62 -12.67 -7.74
N THR A 138 -6.39 -13.18 -8.71
CA THR A 138 -7.82 -13.45 -8.56
C THR A 138 -8.06 -14.95 -8.73
N THR A 139 -8.60 -15.60 -7.71
CA THR A 139 -8.91 -17.03 -7.73
C THR A 139 -10.37 -17.26 -7.37
N ALA A 140 -11.04 -18.20 -8.05
CA ALA A 140 -12.38 -18.62 -7.66
C ALA A 140 -12.34 -19.14 -6.21
N ARG A 141 -13.10 -18.50 -5.30
CA ARG A 141 -13.00 -18.75 -3.85
C ARG A 141 -13.46 -20.14 -3.40
N ARG A 142 -14.12 -20.88 -4.29
CA ARG A 142 -14.57 -22.28 -4.13
C ARG A 142 -13.79 -23.26 -5.02
N SER A 143 -12.68 -22.82 -5.61
CA SER A 143 -11.77 -23.69 -6.36
C SER A 143 -11.20 -24.77 -5.45
N SER A 144 -10.96 -25.96 -5.98
CA SER A 144 -10.24 -27.04 -5.27
C SER A 144 -8.81 -26.65 -4.89
N ARG A 145 -8.24 -25.60 -5.51
CA ARG A 145 -6.95 -25.02 -5.11
C ARG A 145 -7.03 -24.32 -3.76
N VAL A 146 -8.18 -23.81 -3.35
CA VAL A 146 -8.33 -23.06 -2.09
C VAL A 146 -8.70 -24.03 -0.98
N VAL A 147 -7.80 -24.22 -0.03
CA VAL A 147 -8.02 -25.16 1.10
C VAL A 147 -8.74 -24.49 2.26
N GLY A 148 -8.43 -23.21 2.51
CA GLY A 148 -9.05 -22.42 3.58
C GLY A 148 -8.16 -21.25 3.96
N TYR A 149 -8.53 -20.60 5.05
CA TYR A 149 -8.00 -19.29 5.42
C TYR A 149 -7.64 -19.28 6.90
N PHE A 150 -6.41 -18.87 7.19
CA PHE A 150 -6.02 -18.46 8.53
C PHE A 150 -6.46 -17.01 8.74
N ALA A 151 -7.45 -16.79 9.61
CA ALA A 151 -8.05 -15.49 9.86
C ALA A 151 -7.71 -14.99 11.28
N PRO A 152 -6.62 -14.22 11.47
CA PRO A 152 -6.17 -13.82 12.80
C PRO A 152 -7.12 -12.82 13.47
N ARG A 153 -7.08 -12.80 14.82
CA ARG A 153 -7.78 -11.82 15.65
C ARG A 153 -6.88 -10.62 15.91
N PHE A 154 -7.27 -9.45 15.41
CA PHE A 154 -6.51 -8.21 15.60
C PHE A 154 -6.58 -7.71 17.05
N PRO A 155 -5.47 -7.19 17.62
CA PRO A 155 -5.41 -6.72 19.01
C PRO A 155 -6.41 -5.61 19.36
N ASP A 156 -6.75 -4.74 18.40
CA ASP A 156 -7.74 -3.67 18.57
C ASP A 156 -9.19 -4.17 18.69
N GLY A 157 -9.41 -5.48 18.54
CA GLY A 157 -10.72 -6.11 18.62
C GLY A 157 -11.63 -5.83 17.42
N VAL A 158 -11.14 -5.12 16.40
CA VAL A 158 -11.92 -4.78 15.21
C VAL A 158 -11.79 -5.94 14.20
N CYS A 159 -12.88 -6.68 14.01
CA CYS A 159 -12.88 -7.76 13.02
C CYS A 159 -12.76 -7.19 11.60
N PRO A 160 -11.83 -7.70 10.76
CA PRO A 160 -11.80 -7.38 9.34
C PRO A 160 -13.09 -7.84 8.65
N PRO A 161 -13.46 -7.24 7.51
CA PRO A 161 -14.52 -7.77 6.66
C PRO A 161 -14.30 -9.26 6.37
N THR A 162 -15.35 -10.05 6.50
CA THR A 162 -15.31 -11.51 6.41
C THR A 162 -16.54 -12.00 5.67
N ALA A 163 -16.41 -13.11 4.94
CA ALA A 163 -17.54 -13.81 4.36
C ALA A 163 -18.02 -14.97 5.25
N ASP A 164 -17.40 -15.19 6.41
CA ASP A 164 -17.76 -16.27 7.34
C ASP A 164 -19.04 -15.91 8.13
N PRO A 165 -20.16 -16.64 7.95
CA PRO A 165 -21.38 -16.41 8.71
C PRO A 165 -21.24 -16.79 10.20
N SER A 166 -20.21 -17.56 10.56
CA SER A 166 -19.93 -18.04 11.93
C SER A 166 -18.52 -17.65 12.38
N ASP A 167 -18.05 -16.46 11.96
CA ASP A 167 -16.69 -15.99 12.23
C ASP A 167 -16.35 -16.03 13.73
N HIS A 168 -15.31 -16.78 14.08
CA HIS A 168 -14.84 -16.98 15.46
C HIS A 168 -14.44 -15.69 16.19
N ARG A 169 -14.19 -14.59 15.45
CA ARG A 169 -13.84 -13.28 16.01
C ARG A 169 -15.08 -12.43 16.34
N GLY A 170 -16.27 -12.88 15.92
CA GLY A 170 -17.54 -12.16 16.06
C GLY A 170 -17.86 -11.20 14.91
N GLY A 171 -17.16 -11.34 13.77
CA GLY A 171 -17.40 -10.54 12.57
C GLY A 171 -18.76 -10.82 11.94
N LYS A 172 -19.42 -9.77 11.44
CA LYS A 172 -20.64 -9.93 10.63
C LYS A 172 -20.24 -10.23 9.18
N ALA A 173 -20.75 -11.34 8.63
CA ALA A 173 -20.52 -11.69 7.24
C ALA A 173 -21.01 -10.59 6.27
N VAL A 174 -20.18 -10.30 5.27
CA VAL A 174 -20.50 -9.43 4.14
C VAL A 174 -20.37 -10.19 2.83
N ALA A 175 -21.17 -9.82 1.83
CA ALA A 175 -21.18 -10.51 0.53
C ALA A 175 -19.90 -10.25 -0.29
N SER A 176 -19.32 -9.07 -0.12
CA SER A 176 -18.10 -8.67 -0.81
C SER A 176 -17.35 -7.61 -0.02
N TYR A 177 -16.05 -7.54 -0.27
CA TYR A 177 -15.19 -6.44 0.12
C TYR A 177 -14.09 -6.28 -0.92
N HIS A 178 -13.78 -5.05 -1.26
CA HIS A 178 -12.62 -4.71 -2.07
C HIS A 178 -11.85 -3.64 -1.33
N TRP A 179 -10.57 -3.86 -1.06
CA TRP A 179 -9.74 -2.80 -0.51
C TRP A 179 -9.72 -1.64 -1.51
N THR A 180 -10.05 -0.45 -1.05
CA THR A 180 -9.87 0.76 -1.84
C THR A 180 -8.68 1.49 -1.27
N PRO A 181 -7.76 1.97 -2.13
CA PRO A 181 -6.65 2.78 -1.66
C PRO A 181 -7.18 3.92 -0.80
N PRO A 182 -6.47 4.29 0.28
CA PRO A 182 -6.77 5.52 0.98
C PRO A 182 -6.88 6.61 -0.08
N SER A 183 -7.99 7.37 -0.05
CA SER A 183 -8.04 8.55 -0.90
C SER A 183 -6.85 9.40 -0.50
N THR A 184 -5.84 9.52 -1.36
CA THR A 184 -4.84 10.55 -1.15
C THR A 184 -5.63 11.84 -0.99
N PRO A 185 -5.46 12.60 0.11
CA PRO A 185 -6.19 13.84 0.26
C PRO A 185 -6.03 14.61 -1.04
N GLY A 186 -7.15 14.96 -1.69
CA GLY A 186 -7.07 15.89 -2.80
C GLY A 186 -6.37 17.15 -2.31
N ALA A 187 -5.77 17.91 -3.22
CA ALA A 187 -5.28 19.23 -2.86
C ALA A 187 -6.39 19.96 -2.06
N PRO A 188 -6.08 20.57 -0.90
CA PRO A 188 -7.07 21.32 -0.13
C PRO A 188 -7.82 22.31 -1.04
N ALA A 189 -9.06 22.66 -0.70
CA ALA A 189 -9.81 23.63 -1.49
C ALA A 189 -9.00 24.93 -1.65
N PHE A 190 -8.94 25.46 -2.87
CA PHE A 190 -8.20 26.70 -3.13
C PHE A 190 -8.79 27.83 -2.28
N PRO A 191 -8.00 28.44 -1.37
CA PRO A 191 -8.55 29.34 -0.35
C PRO A 191 -8.92 30.72 -0.90
N GLY A 192 -8.54 31.02 -2.14
CA GLY A 192 -8.75 32.31 -2.78
C GLY A 192 -7.43 33.02 -3.08
N ARG A 193 -7.43 33.82 -4.14
CA ARG A 193 -6.21 34.46 -4.68
C ARG A 193 -5.61 35.50 -3.74
N GLN A 194 -6.42 36.10 -2.87
CA GLN A 194 -6.01 37.15 -1.93
C GLN A 194 -4.93 36.70 -0.93
N TYR A 195 -4.79 35.38 -0.68
CA TYR A 195 -3.76 34.85 0.20
C TYR A 195 -2.38 34.72 -0.46
N PHE A 196 -2.31 34.89 -1.79
CA PHE A 196 -1.11 34.64 -2.60
C PHE A 196 -0.59 35.88 -3.31
N VAL A 197 -1.05 37.06 -2.92
CA VAL A 197 -0.51 38.34 -3.43
C VAL A 197 0.74 38.74 -2.65
N LEU A 198 1.63 39.52 -3.27
CA LEU A 198 2.87 39.99 -2.64
C LEU A 198 2.58 40.68 -1.30
N GLY A 199 3.25 40.24 -0.23
CA GLY A 199 3.09 40.74 1.12
C GLY A 199 1.93 40.13 1.92
N ALA A 200 1.05 39.32 1.31
CA ALA A 200 -0.01 38.64 2.04
C ALA A 200 0.56 37.68 3.09
N SER A 201 -0.05 37.61 4.27
CA SER A 201 0.37 36.73 5.37
C SER A 201 -0.76 35.79 5.78
N SER A 202 -0.54 34.48 5.71
CA SER A 202 -1.54 33.45 6.07
C SER A 202 -0.92 32.07 6.24
N ASP A 203 -1.64 31.14 6.87
CA ASP A 203 -1.25 29.72 6.88
C ASP A 203 -1.28 29.11 5.47
N TYR A 204 -2.14 29.61 4.58
CA TYR A 204 -2.19 29.16 3.19
C TYR A 204 -0.93 29.54 2.39
N ALA A 205 -0.35 30.71 2.65
CA ALA A 205 0.93 31.09 2.08
C ALA A 205 2.04 30.13 2.54
N LEU A 206 2.09 29.78 3.82
CA LEU A 206 3.05 28.80 4.34
C LEU A 206 2.86 27.41 3.68
N GLN A 207 1.61 26.97 3.49
CA GLN A 207 1.30 25.72 2.80
C GLN A 207 1.82 25.72 1.36
N LEU A 208 1.46 26.75 0.58
CA LEU A 208 1.92 26.87 -0.81
C LEU A 208 3.45 26.86 -0.89
N GLN A 209 4.12 27.65 -0.06
CA GLN A 209 5.58 27.77 -0.05
C GLN A 209 6.26 26.44 0.32
N THR A 210 5.68 25.69 1.25
CA THR A 210 6.14 24.35 1.62
C THR A 210 6.05 23.40 0.43
N TRP A 211 4.94 23.43 -0.32
CA TRP A 211 4.78 22.60 -1.52
C TRP A 211 5.72 23.03 -2.64
N LEU A 212 5.93 24.33 -2.84
CA LEU A 212 6.89 24.85 -3.81
C LEU A 212 8.32 24.44 -3.48
N GLN A 213 8.68 24.40 -2.19
CA GLN A 213 9.99 23.89 -1.75
C GLN A 213 10.12 22.39 -2.01
N ARG A 214 9.13 21.59 -1.61
CA ARG A 214 9.15 20.13 -1.78
C ARG A 214 9.19 19.71 -3.25
N GLY A 215 8.47 20.42 -4.11
CA GLY A 215 8.50 20.20 -5.56
C GLY A 215 9.72 20.79 -6.27
N ASP A 216 10.68 21.34 -5.52
CA ASP A 216 11.92 21.95 -6.04
C ASP A 216 11.66 22.99 -7.14
N TRP A 217 10.69 23.87 -6.90
CA TRP A 217 10.29 24.89 -7.86
C TRP A 217 11.12 26.16 -7.69
N GLY A 218 11.77 26.64 -8.75
CA GLY A 218 12.52 27.90 -8.77
C GLY A 218 13.73 27.94 -7.82
N PRO A 219 14.33 29.12 -7.58
CA PRO A 219 15.53 29.25 -6.75
C PRO A 219 15.31 28.78 -5.30
N PRO A 220 16.30 28.20 -4.60
CA PRO A 220 16.12 27.70 -3.23
C PRO A 220 15.81 28.82 -2.22
N TYR A 221 15.03 28.49 -1.18
CA TYR A 221 14.82 29.38 -0.05
C TYR A 221 16.11 29.51 0.79
N LYS A 222 16.46 30.73 1.22
CA LYS A 222 17.60 30.95 2.14
C LYS A 222 17.28 30.64 3.60
N VAL A 223 16.07 30.98 4.03
CA VAL A 223 15.58 30.75 5.41
C VAL A 223 14.58 29.59 5.43
N GLY A 224 13.67 29.56 4.46
CA GLY A 224 12.66 28.54 4.31
C GLY A 224 11.30 29.15 3.98
N PRO A 225 10.27 28.31 3.77
CA PRO A 225 8.87 28.73 3.71
C PRO A 225 8.47 29.56 4.93
N SER A 226 7.62 30.55 4.73
CA SER A 226 7.08 31.42 5.76
C SER A 226 5.58 31.67 5.53
N ARG A 227 4.93 32.32 6.49
CA ARG A 227 3.54 32.76 6.30
C ARG A 227 3.39 33.93 5.35
N THR A 228 4.48 34.62 4.97
CA THR A 228 4.42 35.85 4.18
C THR A 228 4.84 35.58 2.74
N MET A 229 4.00 35.98 1.78
CA MET A 229 4.32 35.93 0.36
C MET A 229 5.36 36.99 -0.02
N SER A 230 6.46 36.53 -0.58
CA SER A 230 7.58 37.32 -1.06
C SER A 230 7.68 37.29 -2.58
N GLN A 231 8.56 38.12 -3.13
CA GLN A 231 8.85 38.09 -4.57
C GLN A 231 9.40 36.72 -5.02
N LEU A 232 10.14 36.03 -4.15
CA LEU A 232 10.66 34.69 -4.44
C LEU A 232 9.53 33.70 -4.66
N ASP A 233 8.45 33.79 -3.88
CA ASP A 233 7.31 32.86 -4.00
C ASP A 233 6.60 33.02 -5.34
N LEU A 234 6.43 34.26 -5.82
CA LEU A 234 5.88 34.52 -7.16
C LEU A 234 6.77 33.96 -8.27
N ILE A 235 8.11 34.03 -8.10
CA ILE A 235 9.06 33.43 -9.05
C ILE A 235 8.94 31.89 -9.05
N LYS A 236 8.79 31.27 -7.88
CA LYS A 236 8.61 29.82 -7.76
C LYS A 236 7.28 29.36 -8.37
N VAL A 237 6.21 30.10 -8.12
CA VAL A 237 4.90 29.87 -8.77
C VAL A 237 5.03 29.97 -10.29
N LYS A 238 5.73 30.98 -10.78
CA LYS A 238 6.00 31.15 -12.21
C LYS A 238 6.78 29.97 -12.79
N ALA A 239 7.80 29.47 -12.09
CA ALA A 239 8.57 28.30 -12.53
C ALA A 239 7.69 27.04 -12.66
N LEU A 240 6.79 26.81 -11.69
CA LEU A 240 5.79 25.74 -11.74
C LEU A 240 4.85 25.92 -12.95
N GLN A 241 4.30 27.12 -13.14
CA GLN A 241 3.42 27.41 -14.28
C GLN A 241 4.14 27.26 -15.63
N GLN A 242 5.41 27.66 -15.72
CA GLN A 242 6.24 27.52 -16.93
C GLN A 242 6.44 26.04 -17.28
N HIS A 243 6.63 25.19 -16.28
CA HIS A 243 6.79 23.76 -16.49
C HIS A 243 5.50 23.12 -17.04
N TYR A 244 4.34 23.47 -16.49
CA TYR A 244 3.04 22.99 -16.97
C TYR A 244 2.30 24.03 -17.84
N LEU A 245 3.01 24.68 -18.76
CA LEU A 245 2.53 25.86 -19.48
C LEU A 245 1.21 25.64 -20.24
N SER A 246 1.02 24.45 -20.82
CA SER A 246 -0.19 24.11 -21.58
C SER A 246 -1.46 24.09 -20.73
N VAL A 247 -1.36 23.90 -19.41
CA VAL A 247 -2.49 23.75 -18.50
C VAL A 247 -2.61 24.91 -17.51
N LEU A 248 -1.48 25.50 -17.12
CA LEU A 248 -1.40 26.55 -16.09
C LEU A 248 -1.10 27.94 -16.65
N GLY A 249 -0.83 28.07 -17.95
CA GLY A 249 -0.52 29.34 -18.59
C GLY A 249 -1.64 30.37 -18.48
N PRO A 250 -1.32 31.68 -18.45
CA PRO A 250 0.03 32.24 -18.56
C PRO A 250 0.85 32.06 -17.27
N ALA A 251 2.17 31.89 -17.41
CA ALA A 251 3.08 31.81 -16.27
C ALA A 251 3.37 33.19 -15.67
N ASP A 252 2.36 33.74 -15.01
CA ASP A 252 2.28 35.09 -14.46
C ASP A 252 2.77 35.18 -13.00
N GLY A 253 3.06 34.05 -12.36
CA GLY A 253 3.44 33.96 -10.95
C GLY A 253 2.26 34.10 -9.98
N LEU A 254 1.01 34.14 -10.49
CA LEU A 254 -0.18 34.32 -9.67
C LEU A 254 -0.87 32.98 -9.41
N THR A 255 -0.95 32.61 -8.13
CA THR A 255 -1.55 31.32 -7.74
C THR A 255 -3.06 31.33 -8.01
N GLY A 256 -3.51 30.45 -8.91
CA GLY A 256 -4.91 30.08 -9.10
C GLY A 256 -5.22 28.66 -8.62
N PRO A 257 -6.48 28.22 -8.71
CA PRO A 257 -6.90 26.89 -8.23
C PRO A 257 -6.08 25.73 -8.82
N ARG A 258 -5.79 25.76 -10.12
CA ARG A 258 -4.99 24.71 -10.76
C ARG A 258 -3.52 24.75 -10.33
N THR A 259 -2.93 25.92 -10.18
CA THR A 259 -1.56 26.09 -9.69
C THR A 259 -1.41 25.56 -8.26
N TRP A 260 -2.38 25.86 -7.40
CA TRP A 260 -2.47 25.33 -6.04
C TRP A 260 -2.57 23.80 -6.01
N GLN A 261 -3.44 23.23 -6.85
CA GLN A 261 -3.56 21.78 -7.01
C GLN A 261 -2.25 21.14 -7.47
N TYR A 262 -1.60 21.69 -8.50
CA TYR A 262 -0.38 21.11 -9.07
C TYR A 262 0.80 21.22 -8.11
N ALA A 263 0.90 22.31 -7.36
CA ALA A 263 1.91 22.46 -6.31
C ALA A 263 1.77 21.35 -5.26
N TYR A 264 0.54 21.11 -4.79
CA TYR A 264 0.24 20.00 -3.87
C TYR A 264 0.61 18.65 -4.50
N GLU A 265 0.08 18.33 -5.68
CA GLU A 265 0.26 17.02 -6.29
C GLU A 265 1.75 16.68 -6.51
N VAL A 266 2.56 17.64 -6.95
CA VAL A 266 4.01 17.42 -7.13
C VAL A 266 4.70 17.26 -5.77
N ALA A 267 4.34 18.06 -4.77
CA ALA A 267 4.93 17.98 -3.43
C ALA A 267 4.67 16.66 -2.70
N TYR A 268 3.68 15.87 -3.15
CA TYR A 268 3.30 14.58 -2.59
C TYR A 268 3.44 13.42 -3.59
N GLY A 269 4.14 13.63 -4.71
CA GLY A 269 4.42 12.56 -5.69
C GLY A 269 3.20 12.07 -6.49
N LEU A 270 2.10 12.83 -6.49
CA LEU A 270 0.87 12.53 -7.22
C LEU A 270 0.90 13.02 -8.67
N ARG A 271 1.84 13.89 -8.98
CA ARG A 271 2.09 14.42 -10.32
C ARG A 271 3.58 14.43 -10.61
N ALA A 272 3.95 13.86 -11.75
CA ALA A 272 5.31 13.93 -12.25
C ALA A 272 5.68 15.36 -12.67
N LYS A 273 6.88 15.77 -12.29
CA LYS A 273 7.62 16.92 -12.81
C LYS A 273 8.56 16.45 -13.92
#